data_AF-A0A6I6A7Q9-F1
#
_entry.id   AF-A0A6I6A7Q9-F1
#
_cell.length_a   1.000
_cell.length_b   1.000
_cell.length_c   1.000
_cell.angle_alpha   90.00
_cell.angle_beta   90.00
_cell.angle_gamma   90.00
#
_symmetry.space_group_name_H-M   'P 1'
#
loop_
_entity.id
_entity.type
_entity.pdbx_description
1 polymer ?
#
loop_
_entity_poly.entity_id
_entity_poly.type
_entity_poly.pdbx_seq_one_letter_code
_entity_poly.pdbx_strand_id
1 'polypeptide(L)'
;MPGTKSVKRHQKKKRKELRRRKRQKQDAVRKDQWKRGSRFPKFKVASGCTAAPEFTDAVYSAAQKVNFEDTKFFDSLDKKTWNCVAHCGFHTFETLCEIVNEERAEFNPNAGDAWLQEEQNRLSQAIYSLIPESIKNRFMPHNYFIIQPKDKIIFLNCQRVISQKTLQGNIHFGLNTPSLEVAEGTKHLVFTTHALERVCERIAPRWRTHVSDLMDIVRFVAYVPRVELTTLHDNQPAVVLFRACGSSIYFTHEVYVEGILGEQNYDSDDDCFEYRLGYCPIEYDGQYVVAKTFLPPGYNGTPEHGLLLNCKLPKTDKNKMLSLVKNHVRDNERAEEWLPLVKWFHENGVPQVRQRGQNNQEIHKSRFVEMGSLLNPTARSWRDE
;
A
#
# COMPACT_ATOMS: atom_id res chain seq x y z
N MET A 1 60.35 -8.17 42.42
CA MET A 1 59.22 -8.52 41.53
C MET A 1 57.91 -8.11 42.21
N PRO A 2 57.15 -7.13 41.67
CA PRO A 2 55.86 -6.75 42.23
C PRO A 2 54.92 -7.96 42.24
N GLY A 3 54.38 -8.30 43.41
CA GLY A 3 53.69 -9.56 43.64
C GLY A 3 52.50 -9.79 42.70
N THR A 4 52.58 -10.87 41.93
CA THR A 4 51.52 -11.39 41.03
C THR A 4 50.14 -11.50 41.69
N LYS A 5 50.06 -11.60 43.02
CA LYS A 5 48.82 -11.58 43.80
C LYS A 5 48.09 -10.22 43.75
N SER A 6 48.83 -9.10 43.76
CA SER A 6 48.25 -7.74 43.70
C SER A 6 47.60 -7.47 42.34
N VAL A 7 48.30 -7.84 41.25
CA VAL A 7 47.80 -7.71 39.88
C VAL A 7 46.52 -8.53 39.66
N LYS A 8 46.51 -9.78 40.13
CA LYS A 8 45.32 -10.65 40.06
C LYS A 8 44.13 -10.07 40.84
N ARG A 9 44.37 -9.47 42.01
CA ARG A 9 43.32 -8.82 42.83
C ARG A 9 42.74 -7.59 42.13
N HIS A 10 43.59 -6.77 41.51
CA HIS A 10 43.18 -5.59 40.76
C HIS A 10 42.36 -5.95 39.51
N GLN A 11 42.79 -6.96 38.74
CA GLN A 11 42.03 -7.46 37.58
C GLN A 11 40.66 -8.04 37.97
N LYS A 12 40.58 -8.79 39.08
CA LYS A 12 39.30 -9.32 39.59
C LYS A 12 38.35 -8.19 40.01
N LYS A 13 38.87 -7.11 40.61
CA LYS A 13 38.09 -5.92 40.97
C LYS A 13 37.53 -5.21 39.71
N LYS A 14 38.37 -4.97 38.70
CA LYS A 14 37.95 -4.39 37.40
C LYS A 14 36.87 -5.23 36.70
N ARG A 15 37.01 -6.57 36.66
CA ARG A 15 36.00 -7.47 36.09
C ARG A 15 34.66 -7.41 36.83
N LYS A 16 34.67 -7.38 38.16
CA LYS A 16 33.45 -7.23 38.98
C LYS A 16 32.76 -5.90 38.71
N GLU A 17 33.53 -4.81 38.63
CA GLU A 17 32.99 -3.48 38.37
C GLU A 17 32.37 -3.37 36.98
N LEU A 18 33.03 -3.91 35.96
CA LEU A 18 32.48 -3.95 34.59
C LEU A 18 31.16 -4.75 34.52
N ARG A 19 31.09 -5.90 35.20
CA ARG A 19 29.85 -6.69 35.31
C ARG A 19 28.75 -5.92 36.03
N ARG A 20 29.07 -5.18 37.10
CA ARG A 20 28.11 -4.32 37.83
C ARG A 20 27.58 -3.21 36.93
N ARG A 21 28.45 -2.51 36.18
CA ARG A 21 28.03 -1.48 35.23
C ARG A 21 27.15 -2.04 34.11
N LYS A 22 27.50 -3.21 33.55
CA LYS A 22 26.64 -3.89 32.55
C LYS A 22 25.26 -4.23 33.11
N ARG A 23 25.18 -4.79 34.32
CA ARG A 23 23.90 -5.09 34.99
C ARG A 23 23.10 -3.82 35.26
N GLN A 24 23.71 -2.77 35.80
CA GLN A 24 23.03 -1.50 36.04
C GLN A 24 22.50 -0.87 34.76
N LYS A 25 23.26 -0.94 33.64
CA LYS A 25 22.78 -0.48 32.33
C LYS A 25 21.58 -1.33 31.85
N GLN A 26 21.64 -2.64 32.01
CA GLN A 26 20.52 -3.54 31.68
C GLN A 26 19.29 -3.29 32.56
N ASP A 27 19.46 -3.10 33.87
CA ASP A 27 18.36 -2.82 34.81
C ASP A 27 17.75 -1.44 34.57
N ALA A 28 18.55 -0.43 34.20
CA ALA A 28 18.06 0.88 33.81
C ALA A 28 17.23 0.80 32.53
N VAL A 29 17.71 0.09 31.51
CA VAL A 29 16.94 -0.18 30.28
C VAL A 29 15.64 -0.92 30.61
N ARG A 30 15.68 -1.92 31.49
CA ARG A 30 14.50 -2.70 31.89
C ARG A 30 13.46 -1.87 32.66
N LYS A 31 13.91 -1.01 33.60
CA LYS A 31 13.03 -0.09 34.34
C LYS A 31 12.44 0.98 33.42
N ASP A 32 13.22 1.48 32.49
CA ASP A 32 12.75 2.44 31.49
C ASP A 32 11.71 1.79 30.56
N GLN A 33 11.96 0.58 30.08
CA GLN A 33 10.98 -0.24 29.34
C GLN A 33 9.71 -0.50 30.15
N TRP A 34 9.82 -0.78 31.45
CA TRP A 34 8.67 -1.03 32.31
C TRP A 34 7.81 0.22 32.52
N LYS A 35 8.45 1.38 32.75
CA LYS A 35 7.75 2.68 32.83
C LYS A 35 7.10 3.07 31.50
N ARG A 36 7.72 2.73 30.36
CA ARG A 36 7.11 2.89 29.03
C ARG A 36 5.93 1.94 28.80
N GLY A 37 6.01 0.72 29.33
CA GLY A 37 4.99 -0.32 29.18
C GLY A 37 3.64 -0.01 29.86
N SER A 38 3.58 1.02 30.70
CA SER A 38 2.32 1.60 31.21
C SER A 38 1.92 2.91 30.52
N ARG A 39 2.83 3.55 29.76
CA ARG A 39 2.61 4.89 29.18
C ARG A 39 1.94 4.84 27.82
N PHE A 40 2.19 3.78 27.03
CA PHE A 40 1.67 3.60 25.68
C PHE A 40 0.95 2.25 25.54
N PRO A 41 0.09 2.08 24.52
CA PRO A 41 -0.71 0.88 24.36
C PRO A 41 0.18 -0.35 24.12
N LYS A 42 -0.29 -1.51 24.58
CA LYS A 42 0.42 -2.78 24.34
C LYS A 42 0.06 -3.32 22.96
N PHE A 43 1.03 -3.96 22.31
CA PHE A 43 0.77 -4.68 21.06
C PHE A 43 0.39 -6.14 21.32
N LYS A 44 -0.55 -6.66 20.54
CA LYS A 44 -0.88 -8.09 20.45
C LYS A 44 -1.04 -8.50 18.99
N VAL A 45 -0.73 -9.75 18.67
CA VAL A 45 -1.04 -10.31 17.35
C VAL A 45 -2.51 -10.78 17.37
N ALA A 46 -3.27 -10.47 16.33
CA ALA A 46 -4.66 -10.93 16.20
C ALA A 46 -4.72 -12.46 15.96
N SER A 47 -5.75 -13.14 16.47
CA SER A 47 -5.91 -14.60 16.31
C SER A 47 -6.16 -15.04 14.86
N GLY A 48 -6.76 -14.17 14.03
CA GLY A 48 -7.08 -14.43 12.62
C GLY A 48 -5.97 -14.10 11.61
N CYS A 49 -4.70 -14.03 12.03
CA CYS A 49 -3.60 -13.74 11.11
C CYS A 49 -3.41 -14.87 10.09
N THR A 50 -3.37 -14.54 8.80
CA THR A 50 -3.13 -15.50 7.72
C THR A 50 -1.72 -15.39 7.13
N ALA A 51 -0.95 -14.36 7.51
CA ALA A 51 0.43 -14.17 7.07
C ALA A 51 1.36 -15.31 7.51
N ALA A 52 2.52 -15.40 6.85
CA ALA A 52 3.56 -16.33 7.25
C ALA A 52 4.02 -16.07 8.71
N PRO A 53 4.23 -17.10 9.55
CA PRO A 53 4.61 -16.91 10.95
C PRO A 53 5.88 -16.06 11.13
N GLU A 54 6.90 -16.30 10.29
CA GLU A 54 8.15 -15.52 10.29
C GLU A 54 7.92 -14.02 10.03
N PHE A 55 6.98 -13.68 9.16
CA PHE A 55 6.59 -12.29 8.91
C PHE A 55 5.85 -11.70 10.12
N THR A 56 4.86 -12.42 10.66
CA THR A 56 4.10 -12.00 11.84
C THR A 56 5.01 -11.75 13.05
N ASP A 57 5.97 -12.65 13.31
CA ASP A 57 6.96 -12.51 14.38
C ASP A 57 7.85 -11.27 14.17
N ALA A 58 8.25 -11.00 12.93
CA ALA A 58 9.04 -9.83 12.59
C ALA A 58 8.26 -8.52 12.78
N VAL A 59 6.98 -8.46 12.37
CA VAL A 59 6.10 -7.32 12.58
C VAL A 59 5.87 -7.08 14.08
N TYR A 60 5.57 -8.14 14.85
CA TYR A 60 5.39 -8.04 16.29
C TYR A 60 6.67 -7.56 17.00
N SER A 61 7.82 -8.12 16.62
CA SER A 61 9.13 -7.71 17.15
C SER A 61 9.48 -6.25 16.80
N ALA A 62 9.05 -5.77 15.62
CA ALA A 62 9.21 -4.38 15.21
C ALA A 62 8.30 -3.46 16.04
N ALA A 63 7.04 -3.84 16.24
CA ALA A 63 6.08 -3.07 17.04
C ALA A 63 6.54 -2.90 18.50
N GLN A 64 7.10 -3.95 19.10
CA GLN A 64 7.68 -3.87 20.45
C GLN A 64 8.87 -2.92 20.58
N LYS A 65 9.53 -2.57 19.46
CA LYS A 65 10.68 -1.65 19.42
C LYS A 65 10.28 -0.20 19.12
N VAL A 66 9.01 0.07 18.82
CA VAL A 66 8.54 1.43 18.52
C VAL A 66 8.83 2.34 19.69
N ASN A 67 9.50 3.46 19.38
CA ASN A 67 9.78 4.51 20.34
C ASN A 67 8.81 5.68 20.08
N PHE A 68 7.72 5.75 20.83
CA PHE A 68 6.77 6.87 20.76
C PHE A 68 7.38 8.23 21.08
N GLU A 69 8.59 8.27 21.62
CA GLU A 69 9.31 9.53 21.84
C GLU A 69 10.09 10.03 20.62
N ASP A 70 10.22 9.22 19.57
CA ASP A 70 10.92 9.56 18.34
C ASP A 70 10.18 10.65 17.57
N THR A 71 10.73 11.86 17.58
CA THR A 71 10.17 13.03 16.91
C THR A 71 10.20 12.94 15.39
N LYS A 72 10.86 11.93 14.81
CA LYS A 72 10.78 11.65 13.38
C LYS A 72 9.40 11.13 12.98
N PHE A 73 8.75 10.38 13.86
CA PHE A 73 7.46 9.73 13.58
C PHE A 73 6.31 10.31 14.41
N PHE A 74 6.59 10.82 15.62
CA PHE A 74 5.58 11.24 16.57
C PHE A 74 5.84 12.66 17.08
N ASP A 75 4.94 13.57 16.73
CA ASP A 75 4.86 14.90 17.28
C ASP A 75 4.27 14.90 18.70
N SER A 76 4.07 16.09 19.28
CA SER A 76 3.55 16.21 20.65
C SER A 76 2.08 15.79 20.79
N LEU A 77 1.29 15.93 19.72
CA LEU A 77 -0.10 15.53 19.67
C LEU A 77 -0.18 14.00 19.58
N ASP A 78 0.59 13.38 18.69
CA ASP A 78 0.63 11.91 18.54
C ASP A 78 0.94 11.24 19.89
N LYS A 79 1.94 11.76 20.60
CA LYS A 79 2.33 11.26 21.93
C LYS A 79 1.19 11.34 22.94
N LYS A 80 0.41 12.42 22.92
CA LYS A 80 -0.77 12.58 23.79
C LYS A 80 -1.89 11.64 23.38
N THR A 81 -2.13 11.49 22.08
CA THR A 81 -3.10 10.56 21.50
C THR A 81 -2.84 9.13 22.00
N TRP A 82 -1.64 8.59 21.74
CA TRP A 82 -1.32 7.22 22.14
C TRP A 82 -1.24 7.03 23.65
N ASN A 83 -0.84 8.07 24.40
CA ASN A 83 -0.93 8.03 25.86
C ASN A 83 -2.38 7.97 26.34
N CYS A 84 -3.29 8.75 25.75
CA CYS A 84 -4.72 8.69 26.04
C CYS A 84 -5.27 7.29 25.75
N VAL A 85 -4.98 6.71 24.58
CA VAL A 85 -5.39 5.34 24.23
C VAL A 85 -4.89 4.32 25.25
N ALA A 86 -3.67 4.49 25.78
CA ALA A 86 -3.14 3.59 26.79
C ALA A 86 -3.87 3.66 28.14
N HIS A 87 -4.37 4.85 28.53
CA HIS A 87 -4.99 5.08 29.84
C HIS A 87 -6.50 4.92 29.80
N CYS A 88 -7.15 5.52 28.79
CA CYS A 88 -8.59 5.61 28.63
C CYS A 88 -9.14 4.53 27.69
N GLY A 89 -8.31 4.02 26.77
CA GLY A 89 -8.73 3.10 25.72
C GLY A 89 -9.08 3.82 24.42
N PHE A 90 -9.16 3.05 23.33
CA PHE A 90 -9.38 3.56 21.99
C PHE A 90 -10.76 4.18 21.79
N HIS A 91 -11.80 3.64 22.44
CA HIS A 91 -13.15 4.18 22.35
C HIS A 91 -13.23 5.67 22.75
N THR A 92 -12.48 6.09 23.76
CA THR A 92 -12.39 7.52 24.13
C THR A 92 -11.80 8.37 23.01
N PHE A 93 -10.85 7.83 22.24
CA PHE A 93 -10.29 8.52 21.09
C PHE A 93 -11.29 8.60 19.93
N GLU A 94 -12.04 7.52 19.67
CA GLU A 94 -13.14 7.53 18.69
C GLU A 94 -14.17 8.63 19.01
N THR A 95 -14.59 8.75 20.27
CA THR A 95 -15.49 9.83 20.70
C THR A 95 -14.91 11.22 20.45
N LEU A 96 -13.59 11.42 20.65
CA LEU A 96 -12.95 12.69 20.31
C LEU A 96 -12.95 12.95 18.81
N CYS A 97 -12.74 11.93 17.99
CA CYS A 97 -12.85 12.04 16.53
C CYS A 97 -14.28 12.42 16.10
N GLU A 98 -15.30 11.82 16.70
CA GLU A 98 -16.72 12.17 16.46
C GLU A 98 -17.00 13.63 16.81
N ILE A 99 -16.55 14.12 17.98
CA ILE A 99 -16.69 15.53 18.36
C ILE A 99 -15.98 16.45 17.34
N VAL A 100 -14.78 16.09 16.89
CA VAL A 100 -14.04 16.87 15.89
C VAL A 100 -14.77 16.88 14.53
N ASN A 101 -15.38 15.77 14.13
CA ASN A 101 -16.22 15.69 12.93
C ASN A 101 -17.42 16.63 13.06
N GLU A 102 -18.10 16.65 14.21
CA GLU A 102 -19.23 17.54 14.49
C GLU A 102 -18.82 19.02 14.49
N GLU A 103 -17.77 19.39 15.21
CA GLU A 103 -17.29 20.78 15.31
C GLU A 103 -16.75 21.33 13.98
N ARG A 104 -16.28 20.45 13.09
CA ARG A 104 -15.70 20.84 11.79
C ARG A 104 -16.57 20.48 10.60
N ALA A 105 -17.82 20.07 10.82
CA ALA A 105 -18.71 19.57 9.78
C ALA A 105 -18.85 20.52 8.58
N GLU A 106 -18.85 21.84 8.82
CA GLU A 106 -18.96 22.87 7.78
C GLU A 106 -17.74 22.92 6.84
N PHE A 107 -16.55 22.55 7.32
CA PHE A 107 -15.30 22.65 6.56
C PHE A 107 -14.78 21.29 6.09
N ASN A 108 -14.90 20.28 6.94
CA ASN A 108 -14.47 18.92 6.67
C ASN A 108 -15.24 17.95 7.59
N PRO A 109 -16.32 17.31 7.09
CA PRO A 109 -17.16 16.42 7.90
C PRO A 109 -16.45 15.17 8.41
N ASN A 110 -15.26 14.85 7.88
CA ASN A 110 -14.46 13.69 8.26
C ASN A 110 -13.10 14.11 8.87
N ALA A 111 -13.00 15.30 9.47
CA ALA A 111 -11.75 15.82 10.02
C ALA A 111 -11.16 14.93 11.13
N GLY A 112 -11.99 14.42 12.02
CA GLY A 112 -11.61 13.48 13.08
C GLY A 112 -11.18 12.13 12.53
N ASP A 113 -11.85 11.62 11.51
CA ASP A 113 -11.49 10.36 10.84
C ASP A 113 -10.15 10.48 10.11
N ALA A 114 -9.93 11.61 9.43
CA ALA A 114 -8.66 11.93 8.78
C ALA A 114 -7.52 12.02 9.81
N TRP A 115 -7.78 12.62 10.98
CA TRP A 115 -6.80 12.65 12.08
C TRP A 115 -6.47 11.24 12.59
N LEU A 116 -7.49 10.41 12.86
CA LEU A 116 -7.29 9.02 13.28
C LEU A 116 -6.47 8.23 12.24
N GLN A 117 -6.79 8.37 10.96
CA GLN A 117 -6.08 7.70 9.88
C GLN A 117 -4.61 8.14 9.82
N GLU A 118 -4.34 9.43 10.00
CA GLU A 118 -2.97 9.97 10.00
C GLU A 118 -2.14 9.43 11.18
N GLU A 119 -2.71 9.40 12.38
CA GLU A 119 -2.09 8.80 13.58
C GLU A 119 -1.76 7.32 13.35
N GLN A 120 -2.70 6.58 12.78
CA GLN A 120 -2.51 5.17 12.46
C GLN A 120 -1.43 4.96 11.37
N ASN A 121 -1.39 5.82 10.37
CA ASN A 121 -0.38 5.78 9.31
C ASN A 121 1.02 6.02 9.87
N ARG A 122 1.19 7.01 10.77
CA ARG A 122 2.48 7.29 11.43
C ARG A 122 2.95 6.13 12.27
N LEU A 123 2.07 5.55 13.08
CA LEU A 123 2.41 4.36 13.88
C LEU A 123 2.75 3.16 12.98
N SER A 124 1.96 2.92 11.94
CA SER A 124 2.23 1.86 10.96
C SER A 124 3.57 2.06 10.27
N GLN A 125 3.91 3.30 9.90
CA GLN A 125 5.18 3.65 9.27
C GLN A 125 6.35 3.45 10.23
N ALA A 126 6.19 3.81 11.51
CA ALA A 126 7.20 3.57 12.53
C ALA A 126 7.48 2.07 12.70
N ILE A 127 6.43 1.23 12.81
CA ILE A 127 6.55 -0.24 12.85
C ILE A 127 7.24 -0.74 11.58
N TYR A 128 6.74 -0.31 10.42
CA TYR A 128 7.24 -0.72 9.11
C TYR A 128 8.73 -0.41 8.92
N SER A 129 9.19 0.75 9.38
CA SER A 129 10.60 1.16 9.31
C SER A 129 11.55 0.28 10.13
N LEU A 130 11.01 -0.43 11.14
CA LEU A 130 11.77 -1.31 12.04
C LEU A 130 11.75 -2.78 11.60
N ILE A 131 10.95 -3.15 10.59
CA ILE A 131 10.97 -4.49 9.99
C ILE A 131 12.27 -4.68 9.21
N PRO A 132 13.01 -5.80 9.39
CA PRO A 132 14.24 -6.06 8.65
C PRO A 132 14.02 -6.08 7.12
N GLU A 133 14.97 -5.52 6.37
CA GLU A 133 14.92 -5.45 4.91
C GLU A 133 14.84 -6.84 4.25
N SER A 134 15.47 -7.85 4.85
CA SER A 134 15.37 -9.25 4.41
C SER A 134 13.95 -9.81 4.51
N ILE A 135 13.18 -9.40 5.51
CA ILE A 135 11.78 -9.81 5.69
C ILE A 135 10.91 -9.08 4.67
N LYS A 136 11.11 -7.78 4.48
CA LYS A 136 10.37 -6.99 3.48
C LYS A 136 10.55 -7.56 2.07
N ASN A 137 11.79 -7.76 1.63
CA ASN A 137 12.09 -8.26 0.29
C ASN A 137 11.58 -9.68 0.03
N ARG A 138 11.42 -10.49 1.08
CA ARG A 138 10.96 -11.88 0.95
C ARG A 138 9.44 -12.00 0.96
N PHE A 139 8.77 -11.24 1.81
CA PHE A 139 7.34 -11.47 2.10
C PHE A 139 6.41 -10.45 1.47
N MET A 140 6.87 -9.24 1.18
CA MET A 140 6.06 -8.19 0.57
C MET A 140 6.22 -8.22 -0.95
N PRO A 141 5.17 -7.90 -1.73
CA PRO A 141 3.87 -7.37 -1.29
C PRO A 141 2.87 -8.44 -0.81
N HIS A 142 3.22 -9.72 -0.81
CA HIS A 142 2.29 -10.83 -0.55
C HIS A 142 1.82 -10.96 0.90
N ASN A 143 2.54 -10.36 1.85
CA ASN A 143 2.16 -10.28 3.26
C ASN A 143 2.15 -8.81 3.66
N TYR A 144 1.18 -8.44 4.48
CA TYR A 144 1.02 -7.09 4.98
C TYR A 144 0.46 -7.13 6.40
N PHE A 145 0.48 -6.00 7.08
CA PHE A 145 -0.16 -5.86 8.38
C PHE A 145 -0.99 -4.59 8.42
N ILE A 146 -2.05 -4.63 9.22
CA ILE A 146 -2.88 -3.48 9.58
C ILE A 146 -2.87 -3.39 11.11
N ILE A 147 -2.88 -2.18 11.65
CA ILE A 147 -3.05 -1.96 13.08
C ILE A 147 -4.53 -1.74 13.40
N GLN A 148 -5.00 -2.36 14.47
CA GLN A 148 -6.39 -2.29 14.92
C GLN A 148 -6.40 -2.01 16.42
N PRO A 149 -6.44 -0.73 16.81
CA PRO A 149 -6.63 -0.35 18.20
C PRO A 149 -7.99 -0.87 18.72
N LYS A 150 -7.99 -1.53 19.87
CA LYS A 150 -9.20 -1.94 20.59
C LYS A 150 -8.91 -1.83 22.09
N ASP A 151 -9.74 -1.06 22.78
CA ASP A 151 -9.50 -0.68 24.17
C ASP A 151 -8.07 -0.14 24.35
N LYS A 152 -7.29 -0.69 25.29
CA LYS A 152 -5.92 -0.26 25.62
C LYS A 152 -4.85 -1.04 24.86
N ILE A 153 -5.24 -1.79 23.83
CA ILE A 153 -4.39 -2.72 23.08
C ILE A 153 -4.42 -2.35 21.60
N ILE A 154 -3.26 -2.42 20.95
CA ILE A 154 -3.16 -2.33 19.49
C ILE A 154 -2.95 -3.74 18.95
N PHE A 155 -3.94 -4.22 18.20
CA PHE A 155 -3.84 -5.50 17.53
C PHE A 155 -3.11 -5.35 16.20
N LEU A 156 -2.16 -6.25 15.95
CA LEU A 156 -1.44 -6.38 14.70
C LEU A 156 -2.13 -7.48 13.91
N ASN A 157 -2.84 -7.09 12.87
CA ASN A 157 -3.54 -7.99 11.99
C ASN A 157 -2.68 -8.27 10.76
N CYS A 158 -1.93 -9.37 10.78
CA CYS A 158 -1.00 -9.75 9.73
C CYS A 158 -1.68 -10.71 8.74
N GLN A 159 -1.81 -10.27 7.49
CA GLN A 159 -2.56 -10.97 6.45
C GLN A 159 -1.66 -11.33 5.27
N ARG A 160 -2.03 -12.39 4.55
CA ARG A 160 -1.44 -12.72 3.25
C ARG A 160 -2.45 -12.48 2.13
N VAL A 161 -1.94 -12.11 0.98
CA VAL A 161 -2.68 -12.18 -0.27
C VAL A 161 -3.10 -13.63 -0.51
N ILE A 162 -4.37 -13.82 -0.88
CA ILE A 162 -4.92 -15.14 -1.21
C ILE A 162 -4.14 -15.67 -2.40
N SER A 163 -3.58 -16.88 -2.28
CA SER A 163 -2.77 -17.49 -3.31
C SER A 163 -3.00 -18.99 -3.41
N GLN A 164 -2.80 -19.51 -4.61
CA GLN A 164 -2.90 -20.93 -4.94
C GLN A 164 -1.70 -21.33 -5.79
N LYS A 165 -1.13 -22.51 -5.51
CA LYS A 165 -0.06 -23.09 -6.31
C LYS A 165 -0.66 -23.79 -7.53
N THR A 166 -0.10 -23.52 -8.71
CA THR A 166 -0.41 -24.17 -9.99
C THR A 166 0.85 -24.82 -10.56
N LEU A 167 0.73 -25.48 -11.71
CA LEU A 167 1.87 -26.04 -12.44
C LEU A 167 2.84 -24.95 -12.94
N GLN A 168 2.36 -23.72 -13.11
CA GLN A 168 3.11 -22.58 -13.67
C GLN A 168 3.65 -21.63 -12.59
N GLY A 169 3.40 -21.92 -11.31
CA GLY A 169 3.84 -21.07 -10.19
C GLY A 169 2.69 -20.77 -9.24
N ASN A 170 2.79 -19.65 -8.50
CA ASN A 170 1.70 -19.19 -7.65
C ASN A 170 0.86 -18.16 -8.39
N ILE A 171 -0.46 -18.34 -8.32
CA ILE A 171 -1.45 -17.34 -8.72
C ILE A 171 -2.03 -16.68 -7.48
N HIS A 172 -2.36 -15.39 -7.61
CA HIS A 172 -2.85 -14.53 -6.54
C HIS A 172 -4.24 -14.00 -6.90
N PHE A 173 -5.09 -13.91 -5.89
CA PHE A 173 -6.48 -13.53 -5.99
C PHE A 173 -6.70 -12.22 -5.26
N GLY A 174 -7.62 -11.41 -5.79
CA GLY A 174 -8.22 -10.34 -5.02
C GLY A 174 -9.36 -10.86 -4.15
N LEU A 175 -9.72 -10.09 -3.11
CA LEU A 175 -10.93 -10.37 -2.33
C LEU A 175 -12.15 -10.31 -3.26
N ASN A 176 -12.18 -9.31 -4.14
CA ASN A 176 -13.16 -9.15 -5.20
C ASN A 176 -12.53 -9.50 -6.55
N THR A 177 -12.12 -10.77 -6.71
CA THR A 177 -11.55 -11.27 -7.97
C THR A 177 -12.55 -11.09 -9.12
N PRO A 178 -12.24 -10.29 -10.16
CA PRO A 178 -13.19 -10.02 -11.22
C PRO A 178 -13.38 -11.23 -12.12
N SER A 179 -14.63 -11.43 -12.52
CA SER A 179 -15.00 -12.42 -13.53
C SER A 179 -14.98 -11.78 -14.91
N LEU A 180 -14.44 -12.50 -15.88
CA LEU A 180 -14.34 -12.11 -17.29
C LEU A 180 -15.21 -13.04 -18.12
N GLU A 181 -16.09 -12.47 -18.93
CA GLU A 181 -16.81 -13.20 -19.96
C GLU A 181 -15.87 -13.47 -21.13
N VAL A 182 -15.58 -14.75 -21.38
CA VAL A 182 -14.75 -15.21 -22.51
C VAL A 182 -15.53 -16.24 -23.33
N ALA A 183 -15.00 -16.63 -24.48
CA ALA A 183 -15.70 -17.53 -25.40
C ALA A 183 -16.11 -18.87 -24.74
N GLU A 184 -15.29 -19.38 -23.81
CA GLU A 184 -15.56 -20.63 -23.08
C GLU A 184 -16.41 -20.43 -21.80
N GLY A 185 -16.97 -19.23 -21.59
CA GLY A 185 -17.80 -18.87 -20.43
C GLY A 185 -17.11 -17.91 -19.46
N THR A 186 -17.69 -17.75 -18.28
CA THR A 186 -17.16 -16.85 -17.23
C THR A 186 -15.93 -17.46 -16.55
N LYS A 187 -14.83 -16.71 -16.50
CA LYS A 187 -13.57 -17.12 -15.83
C LYS A 187 -13.05 -16.06 -14.87
N HIS A 188 -12.28 -16.47 -13.86
CA HIS A 188 -11.75 -15.54 -12.85
C HIS A 188 -10.37 -15.00 -13.23
N LEU A 189 -10.18 -13.67 -13.21
CA LEU A 189 -8.89 -13.04 -13.44
C LEU A 189 -7.97 -13.19 -12.23
N VAL A 190 -6.82 -13.82 -12.42
CA VAL A 190 -5.80 -14.03 -11.37
C VAL A 190 -4.45 -13.49 -11.84
N PHE A 191 -3.57 -13.17 -10.90
CA PHE A 191 -2.24 -12.62 -11.20
C PHE A 191 -1.15 -13.61 -10.82
N THR A 192 -0.17 -13.81 -11.70
CA THR A 192 1.07 -14.46 -11.27
C THR A 192 1.82 -13.58 -10.26
N THR A 193 2.74 -14.17 -9.48
CA THR A 193 3.65 -13.39 -8.61
C THR A 193 4.33 -12.27 -9.38
N HIS A 194 4.85 -12.58 -10.56
CA HIS A 194 5.55 -11.60 -11.38
C HIS A 194 4.61 -10.45 -11.81
N ALA A 195 3.43 -10.75 -12.36
CA ALA A 195 2.47 -9.70 -12.74
C ALA A 195 2.11 -8.79 -11.55
N LEU A 196 1.85 -9.37 -10.39
CA LEU A 196 1.50 -8.61 -9.21
C LEU A 196 2.65 -7.67 -8.79
N GLU A 197 3.88 -8.16 -8.68
CA GLU A 197 5.05 -7.34 -8.38
C GLU A 197 5.23 -6.19 -9.38
N ARG A 198 5.09 -6.47 -10.68
CA ARG A 198 5.20 -5.46 -11.75
C ARG A 198 4.15 -4.36 -11.62
N VAL A 199 2.91 -4.72 -11.24
CA VAL A 199 1.85 -3.75 -10.96
C VAL A 199 2.17 -2.93 -9.71
N CYS A 200 2.58 -3.59 -8.64
CA CYS A 200 2.94 -2.95 -7.37
C CYS A 200 4.02 -1.90 -7.55
N GLU A 201 5.05 -2.26 -8.33
CA GLU A 201 6.14 -1.36 -8.66
C GLU A 201 5.67 -0.12 -9.42
N ARG A 202 4.57 -0.17 -10.17
CA ARG A 202 3.97 0.97 -10.88
C ARG A 202 3.05 1.82 -10.01
N ILE A 203 2.24 1.20 -9.17
CA ILE A 203 1.24 1.88 -8.33
C ILE A 203 1.91 2.58 -7.15
N ALA A 204 2.94 1.95 -6.59
CA ALA A 204 3.45 2.25 -5.26
C ALA A 204 4.98 2.07 -5.24
N PRO A 205 5.75 2.83 -6.02
CA PRO A 205 7.18 2.57 -6.25
C PRO A 205 8.02 2.48 -4.96
N ARG A 206 7.58 3.13 -3.87
CA ARG A 206 8.29 3.14 -2.59
C ARG A 206 7.68 2.18 -1.57
N TRP A 207 6.89 1.19 -2.00
CA TRP A 207 6.23 0.23 -1.11
C TRP A 207 7.17 -0.54 -0.19
N ARG A 208 8.46 -0.65 -0.53
CA ARG A 208 9.50 -1.28 0.32
C ARG A 208 9.96 -0.39 1.49
N THR A 209 9.73 0.91 1.40
CA THR A 209 10.19 1.90 2.40
C THR A 209 9.04 2.67 3.05
N HIS A 210 7.88 2.76 2.39
CA HIS A 210 6.69 3.46 2.86
C HIS A 210 5.48 2.52 2.98
N VAL A 211 4.86 2.49 4.16
CA VAL A 211 3.69 1.64 4.46
C VAL A 211 2.45 2.11 3.72
N SER A 212 2.29 3.42 3.47
CA SER A 212 1.18 3.98 2.70
C SER A 212 1.15 3.40 1.29
N ASP A 213 2.31 3.33 0.64
CA ASP A 213 2.52 2.74 -0.67
C ASP A 213 2.19 1.22 -0.64
N LEU A 214 2.58 0.51 0.43
CA LEU A 214 2.14 -0.88 0.62
C LEU A 214 0.62 -1.01 0.78
N MET A 215 -0.03 -0.10 1.52
CA MET A 215 -1.50 -0.14 1.68
C MET A 215 -2.21 0.13 0.36
N ASP A 216 -1.65 0.95 -0.53
CA ASP A 216 -2.16 1.13 -1.89
C ASP A 216 -2.08 -0.16 -2.72
N ILE A 217 -1.02 -0.95 -2.54
CA ILE A 217 -0.94 -2.29 -3.13
C ILE A 217 -2.00 -3.22 -2.56
N VAL A 218 -2.15 -3.25 -1.23
CA VAL A 218 -3.15 -4.10 -0.58
C VAL A 218 -4.56 -3.74 -1.07
N ARG A 219 -4.86 -2.45 -1.21
CA ARG A 219 -6.12 -1.98 -1.80
C ARG A 219 -6.28 -2.45 -3.24
N PHE A 220 -5.24 -2.33 -4.07
CA PHE A 220 -5.28 -2.81 -5.44
C PHE A 220 -5.52 -4.32 -5.53
N VAL A 221 -4.86 -5.11 -4.67
CA VAL A 221 -5.04 -6.56 -4.65
C VAL A 221 -6.44 -6.91 -4.16
N ALA A 222 -6.87 -6.33 -3.03
CA ALA A 222 -8.20 -6.58 -2.47
C ALA A 222 -9.31 -6.22 -3.47
N TYR A 223 -9.15 -5.09 -4.15
CA TYR A 223 -10.10 -4.55 -5.12
C TYR A 223 -9.40 -4.34 -6.44
N VAL A 224 -9.25 -5.44 -7.19
CA VAL A 224 -8.76 -5.37 -8.56
C VAL A 224 -9.66 -4.37 -9.28
N PRO A 225 -9.07 -3.33 -9.89
CA PRO A 225 -9.86 -2.30 -10.53
C PRO A 225 -10.61 -2.88 -11.74
N ARG A 226 -11.48 -2.06 -12.33
CA ARG A 226 -12.15 -2.44 -13.57
C ARG A 226 -11.12 -2.86 -14.61
N VAL A 227 -11.42 -3.96 -15.27
CA VAL A 227 -10.58 -4.56 -16.32
C VAL A 227 -11.37 -4.66 -17.61
N GLU A 228 -10.66 -4.56 -18.73
CA GLU A 228 -11.24 -4.71 -20.07
C GLU A 228 -10.37 -5.64 -20.90
N LEU A 229 -11.00 -6.56 -21.63
CA LEU A 229 -10.29 -7.41 -22.58
C LEU A 229 -9.79 -6.57 -23.75
N THR A 230 -8.58 -6.84 -24.18
CA THR A 230 -7.96 -6.21 -25.34
C THR A 230 -6.97 -7.15 -26.01
N THR A 231 -6.41 -6.71 -27.12
CA THR A 231 -5.42 -7.44 -27.88
C THR A 231 -4.18 -6.56 -28.03
N LEU A 232 -3.03 -7.12 -27.65
CA LEU A 232 -1.72 -6.50 -27.82
C LEU A 232 -1.15 -6.81 -29.21
N HIS A 233 0.08 -6.35 -29.47
CA HIS A 233 0.81 -6.73 -30.68
C HIS A 233 0.87 -8.26 -30.86
N ASP A 234 0.96 -8.72 -32.11
CA ASP A 234 0.95 -10.15 -32.50
C ASP A 234 -0.30 -10.92 -32.05
N ASN A 235 -1.44 -10.22 -31.89
CA ASN A 235 -2.71 -10.77 -31.46
C ASN A 235 -2.69 -11.43 -30.06
N GLN A 236 -1.73 -11.06 -29.19
CA GLN A 236 -1.66 -11.57 -27.83
C GLN A 236 -2.83 -11.03 -26.99
N PRO A 237 -3.72 -11.88 -26.42
CA PRO A 237 -4.80 -11.43 -25.55
C PRO A 237 -4.23 -10.80 -24.27
N ALA A 238 -4.89 -9.76 -23.80
CA ALA A 238 -4.55 -9.05 -22.57
C ALA A 238 -5.78 -8.48 -21.87
N VAL A 239 -5.58 -8.05 -20.63
CA VAL A 239 -6.51 -7.14 -19.94
C VAL A 239 -5.86 -5.77 -19.79
N VAL A 240 -6.67 -4.73 -19.93
CA VAL A 240 -6.32 -3.35 -19.54
C VAL A 240 -6.72 -3.16 -18.09
N LEU A 241 -5.83 -2.60 -17.29
CA LEU A 241 -6.11 -2.17 -15.93
C LEU A 241 -6.34 -0.65 -15.91
N PHE A 242 -7.40 -0.20 -15.26
CA PHE A 242 -7.66 1.21 -15.00
C PHE A 242 -7.50 1.52 -13.51
N ARG A 243 -7.36 2.78 -13.11
CA ARG A 243 -7.46 3.22 -11.71
C ARG A 243 -8.24 4.51 -11.65
N ALA A 244 -9.07 4.68 -10.62
CA ALA A 244 -9.80 5.91 -10.39
C ALA A 244 -8.82 7.07 -10.16
N CYS A 245 -9.11 8.24 -10.72
CA CYS A 245 -8.34 9.47 -10.50
C CYS A 245 -8.63 10.11 -9.13
N GLY A 246 -9.75 9.74 -8.50
CA GLY A 246 -10.23 10.38 -7.28
C GLY A 246 -10.90 11.73 -7.57
N SER A 247 -11.26 12.45 -6.51
CA SER A 247 -11.76 13.83 -6.61
C SER A 247 -10.64 14.83 -6.93
N SER A 248 -11.03 16.05 -7.28
CA SER A 248 -10.14 17.16 -7.67
C SER A 248 -9.08 17.54 -6.62
N ILE A 249 -9.27 17.18 -5.36
CA ILE A 249 -8.28 17.42 -4.29
C ILE A 249 -7.04 16.52 -4.39
N TYR A 250 -7.10 15.43 -5.17
CA TYR A 250 -6.01 14.48 -5.28
C TYR A 250 -5.11 14.84 -6.47
N PHE A 251 -3.79 14.76 -6.26
CA PHE A 251 -2.78 14.97 -7.31
C PHE A 251 -2.98 14.10 -8.57
N THR A 252 -3.58 12.91 -8.42
CA THR A 252 -3.89 12.05 -9.57
C THR A 252 -4.96 12.68 -10.47
N HIS A 253 -5.91 13.42 -9.91
CA HIS A 253 -6.92 14.14 -10.68
C HIS A 253 -6.30 15.29 -11.46
N GLU A 254 -5.52 16.15 -10.79
CA GLU A 254 -4.77 17.23 -11.43
C GLU A 254 -3.92 16.72 -12.61
N VAL A 255 -3.12 15.67 -12.39
CA VAL A 255 -2.23 15.14 -13.42
C VAL A 255 -3.01 14.52 -14.60
N TYR A 256 -3.94 13.62 -14.33
CA TYR A 256 -4.59 12.85 -15.40
C TYR A 256 -5.83 13.55 -15.98
N VAL A 257 -6.69 14.11 -15.14
CA VAL A 257 -7.94 14.71 -15.60
C VAL A 257 -7.66 16.09 -16.18
N GLU A 258 -7.06 17.00 -15.41
CA GLU A 258 -6.78 18.36 -15.90
C GLU A 258 -5.62 18.35 -16.91
N GLY A 259 -4.55 17.62 -16.63
CA GLY A 259 -3.35 17.59 -17.46
C GLY A 259 -3.50 16.85 -18.80
N ILE A 260 -4.16 15.68 -18.82
CA ILE A 260 -4.30 14.84 -20.03
C ILE A 260 -5.66 15.02 -20.71
N LEU A 261 -6.76 14.82 -19.99
CA LEU A 261 -8.11 14.90 -20.57
C LEU A 261 -8.48 16.36 -20.91
N GLY A 262 -8.21 17.28 -19.99
CA GLY A 262 -8.53 18.71 -20.12
C GLY A 262 -10.00 19.04 -19.78
N GLU A 263 -10.21 20.17 -19.12
CA GLU A 263 -11.52 20.59 -18.59
C GLU A 263 -12.64 20.70 -19.63
N GLN A 264 -12.28 21.06 -20.85
CA GLN A 264 -13.21 21.19 -21.95
C GLN A 264 -13.82 19.85 -22.42
N ASN A 265 -13.23 18.72 -22.01
CA ASN A 265 -13.67 17.37 -22.38
C ASN A 265 -14.47 16.69 -21.26
N TYR A 266 -14.88 17.45 -20.24
CA TYR A 266 -15.70 16.97 -19.13
C TYR A 266 -17.17 16.90 -19.53
N ASP A 267 -17.82 15.77 -19.26
CA ASP A 267 -19.26 15.77 -19.02
C ASP A 267 -19.48 16.31 -17.60
N SER A 268 -20.30 17.35 -17.43
CA SER A 268 -20.51 17.96 -16.10
C SER A 268 -21.20 17.03 -15.10
N ASP A 269 -21.79 15.93 -15.59
CA ASP A 269 -22.73 15.12 -14.83
C ASP A 269 -22.08 13.87 -14.20
N ASP A 270 -20.79 13.59 -14.43
CA ASP A 270 -20.10 12.40 -13.88
C ASP A 270 -18.63 12.61 -13.47
N ASP A 271 -18.36 12.86 -12.19
CA ASP A 271 -16.98 13.04 -11.70
C ASP A 271 -16.14 11.74 -11.60
N CYS A 272 -16.59 10.62 -12.18
CA CYS A 272 -15.87 9.36 -12.11
C CYS A 272 -14.82 9.22 -13.22
N PHE A 273 -13.64 9.80 -13.02
CA PHE A 273 -12.52 9.64 -13.95
C PHE A 273 -11.66 8.41 -13.64
N GLU A 274 -11.22 7.72 -14.68
CA GLU A 274 -10.26 6.62 -14.60
C GLU A 274 -9.09 6.85 -15.55
N TYR A 275 -7.88 6.54 -15.12
CA TYR A 275 -6.70 6.51 -15.98
C TYR A 275 -6.25 5.08 -16.23
N ARG A 276 -5.66 4.87 -17.41
CA ARG A 276 -5.07 3.60 -17.83
C ARG A 276 -3.82 3.36 -17.02
N LEU A 277 -3.85 2.34 -16.18
CA LEU A 277 -2.69 1.93 -15.41
C LEU A 277 -1.70 1.19 -16.32
N GLY A 278 -2.19 0.27 -17.16
CA GLY A 278 -1.40 -0.50 -18.11
C GLY A 278 -2.10 -1.76 -18.57
N TYR A 279 -1.32 -2.73 -19.04
CA TYR A 279 -1.80 -3.96 -19.68
C TYR A 279 -1.22 -5.20 -19.01
N CYS A 280 -2.00 -6.26 -18.88
CA CYS A 280 -1.51 -7.57 -18.49
C CYS A 280 -1.77 -8.58 -19.60
N PRO A 281 -0.74 -9.10 -20.29
CA PRO A 281 -0.89 -10.26 -21.16
C PRO A 281 -1.49 -11.44 -20.37
N ILE A 282 -2.49 -12.10 -20.94
CA ILE A 282 -3.23 -13.18 -20.29
C ILE A 282 -3.04 -14.52 -21.01
N GLU A 283 -3.20 -15.59 -20.24
CA GLU A 283 -3.40 -16.96 -20.72
C GLU A 283 -4.62 -17.57 -20.04
N TYR A 284 -5.20 -18.60 -20.66
CA TYR A 284 -6.33 -19.33 -20.12
C TYR A 284 -5.86 -20.64 -19.47
N ASP A 285 -6.17 -20.83 -18.19
CA ASP A 285 -5.84 -22.06 -17.44
C ASP A 285 -7.08 -22.55 -16.68
N GLY A 286 -7.79 -23.51 -17.27
CA GLY A 286 -9.05 -24.02 -16.73
C GLY A 286 -10.08 -22.91 -16.50
N GLN A 287 -10.45 -22.70 -15.24
CA GLN A 287 -11.41 -21.68 -14.79
C GLN A 287 -10.80 -20.28 -14.60
N TYR A 288 -9.50 -20.12 -14.87
CA TYR A 288 -8.77 -18.89 -14.63
C TYR A 288 -8.35 -18.20 -15.93
N VAL A 289 -8.31 -16.87 -15.88
CA VAL A 289 -7.58 -16.00 -16.79
C VAL A 289 -6.35 -15.51 -16.05
N VAL A 290 -5.16 -15.95 -16.46
CA VAL A 290 -3.91 -15.73 -15.73
C VAL A 290 -3.15 -14.56 -16.33
N ALA A 291 -3.07 -13.44 -15.61
CA ALA A 291 -2.20 -12.31 -15.93
C ALA A 291 -0.73 -12.67 -15.65
N LYS A 292 0.08 -12.75 -16.71
CA LYS A 292 1.47 -13.23 -16.66
C LYS A 292 2.49 -12.18 -16.27
N THR A 293 2.29 -10.96 -16.74
CA THR A 293 3.15 -9.81 -16.45
C THR A 293 2.32 -8.53 -16.55
N PHE A 294 2.93 -7.38 -16.26
CA PHE A 294 2.32 -6.08 -16.44
C PHE A 294 3.23 -5.17 -17.28
N LEU A 295 2.62 -4.54 -18.28
CA LEU A 295 3.23 -3.67 -19.25
C LEU A 295 2.64 -2.25 -19.07
N PRO A 296 3.46 -1.24 -18.72
CA PRO A 296 2.98 0.13 -18.66
C PRO A 296 2.66 0.66 -20.07
N PRO A 297 1.84 1.72 -20.20
CA PRO A 297 1.62 2.40 -21.46
C PRO A 297 2.94 2.80 -22.14
N GLY A 298 3.04 2.55 -23.44
CA GLY A 298 4.23 2.81 -24.26
C GLY A 298 5.20 1.64 -24.38
N TYR A 299 5.13 0.64 -23.49
CA TYR A 299 6.09 -0.47 -23.48
C TYR A 299 5.98 -1.34 -24.74
N ASN A 300 7.05 -2.09 -25.06
CA ASN A 300 7.04 -2.94 -26.25
C ASN A 300 5.84 -3.92 -26.21
N GLY A 301 5.12 -3.98 -27.34
CA GLY A 301 3.91 -4.79 -27.48
C GLY A 301 2.59 -4.10 -27.12
N THR A 302 2.62 -2.91 -26.50
CA THR A 302 1.37 -2.17 -26.20
C THR A 302 0.88 -1.35 -27.40
N PRO A 303 -0.41 -0.96 -27.43
CA PRO A 303 -0.96 -0.11 -28.48
C PRO A 303 -0.20 1.21 -28.66
N GLU A 304 0.25 1.83 -27.57
CA GLU A 304 1.04 3.07 -27.62
C GLU A 304 2.40 2.85 -28.30
N HIS A 305 3.05 1.70 -28.10
CA HIS A 305 4.29 1.38 -28.80
C HIS A 305 4.05 1.24 -30.30
N GLY A 306 2.98 0.56 -30.70
CA GLY A 306 2.56 0.48 -32.11
C GLY A 306 2.33 1.87 -32.72
N LEU A 307 1.67 2.75 -31.96
CA LEU A 307 1.45 4.14 -32.35
C LEU A 307 2.78 4.90 -32.54
N LEU A 308 3.75 4.76 -31.63
CA LEU A 308 5.09 5.36 -31.79
C LEU A 308 5.83 4.80 -33.01
N LEU A 309 5.73 3.51 -33.28
CA LEU A 309 6.38 2.89 -34.43
C LEU A 309 5.80 3.38 -35.76
N ASN A 310 4.49 3.65 -35.80
CA ASN A 310 3.79 4.01 -37.03
C ASN A 310 3.58 5.53 -37.21
N CYS A 311 3.86 6.35 -36.19
CA CYS A 311 3.71 7.80 -36.31
C CYS A 311 4.70 8.41 -37.33
N LYS A 312 4.26 9.47 -38.00
CA LYS A 312 5.05 10.24 -38.99
C LYS A 312 5.87 11.36 -38.34
N LEU A 313 6.43 11.13 -37.15
CA LEU A 313 7.26 12.11 -36.46
C LEU A 313 8.70 12.12 -37.02
N PRO A 314 9.40 13.27 -36.95
CA PRO A 314 10.84 13.32 -37.19
C PRO A 314 11.57 12.29 -36.34
N LYS A 315 12.63 11.68 -36.89
CA LYS A 315 13.41 10.62 -36.22
C LYS A 315 13.92 11.05 -34.84
N THR A 316 14.28 12.32 -34.69
CA THR A 316 14.74 12.92 -33.42
C THR A 316 13.66 12.86 -32.34
N ASP A 317 12.44 13.28 -32.66
CA ASP A 317 11.32 13.33 -31.72
C ASP A 317 10.86 11.93 -31.36
N LYS A 318 10.77 11.04 -32.35
CA LYS A 318 10.46 9.62 -32.14
C LYS A 318 11.46 8.95 -31.20
N ASN A 319 12.76 9.19 -31.40
CA ASN A 319 13.81 8.67 -30.52
C ASN A 319 13.71 9.23 -29.10
N LYS A 320 13.38 10.53 -28.97
CA LYS A 320 13.14 11.17 -27.66
C LYS A 320 11.96 10.51 -26.95
N MET A 321 10.84 10.30 -27.63
CA MET A 321 9.65 9.65 -27.06
C MET A 321 9.92 8.20 -26.68
N LEU A 322 10.62 7.44 -27.52
CA LEU A 322 11.03 6.06 -27.19
C LEU A 322 11.99 6.01 -25.99
N SER A 323 12.86 7.01 -25.82
CA SER A 323 13.70 7.14 -24.64
C SER A 323 12.87 7.44 -23.38
N LEU A 324 11.89 8.35 -23.49
CA LEU A 324 10.95 8.65 -22.40
C LEU A 324 10.12 7.43 -22.00
N VAL A 325 9.68 6.60 -22.94
CA VAL A 325 8.99 5.32 -22.64
C VAL A 325 9.88 4.37 -21.83
N LYS A 326 11.14 4.20 -22.24
CA LYS A 326 12.08 3.30 -21.53
C LYS A 326 12.34 3.78 -20.10
N ASN A 327 12.42 5.09 -19.95
CA ASN A 327 12.60 5.79 -18.69
C ASN A 327 11.26 6.25 -18.09
N HIS A 328 10.13 5.68 -18.51
CA HIS A 328 8.83 6.01 -17.94
C HIS A 328 8.81 5.40 -16.55
N VAL A 329 9.48 6.10 -15.64
CA VAL A 329 9.70 5.66 -14.28
C VAL A 329 8.34 5.63 -13.62
N ARG A 330 8.20 4.62 -12.80
CA ARG A 330 7.02 4.22 -12.04
C ARG A 330 6.60 5.23 -10.96
N ASP A 331 7.09 6.45 -11.04
CA ASP A 331 7.03 7.43 -9.97
C ASP A 331 6.24 8.66 -10.41
N ASN A 332 5.15 8.92 -9.70
CA ASN A 332 4.31 10.08 -9.91
C ASN A 332 5.05 11.37 -9.54
N GLU A 333 6.15 11.30 -8.76
CA GLU A 333 6.98 12.45 -8.39
C GLU A 333 7.68 13.14 -9.59
N ARG A 334 7.68 12.51 -10.77
CA ARG A 334 8.23 13.08 -12.02
C ARG A 334 7.20 13.24 -13.13
N ALA A 335 5.95 13.53 -12.75
CA ALA A 335 4.84 13.70 -13.68
C ALA A 335 5.20 14.61 -14.89
N GLU A 336 5.87 15.73 -14.63
CA GLU A 336 6.26 16.71 -15.66
C GLU A 336 7.08 16.11 -16.83
N GLU A 337 7.92 15.10 -16.56
CA GLU A 337 8.78 14.49 -17.58
C GLU A 337 8.00 13.58 -18.55
N TRP A 338 6.97 12.91 -18.05
CA TRP A 338 6.23 11.90 -18.81
C TRP A 338 4.82 12.31 -19.21
N LEU A 339 4.24 13.30 -18.55
CA LEU A 339 2.89 13.78 -18.82
C LEU A 339 2.67 14.16 -20.29
N PRO A 340 3.59 14.89 -20.97
CA PRO A 340 3.42 15.20 -22.38
C PRO A 340 3.35 13.97 -23.29
N LEU A 341 4.09 12.91 -22.95
CA LEU A 341 4.07 11.66 -23.70
C LEU A 341 2.73 10.93 -23.55
N VAL A 342 2.22 10.84 -22.31
CA VAL A 342 0.93 10.20 -22.02
C VAL A 342 -0.22 10.98 -22.62
N LYS A 343 -0.17 12.33 -22.56
CA LYS A 343 -1.12 13.19 -23.26
C LYS A 343 -1.11 12.97 -24.77
N TRP A 344 0.08 12.90 -25.38
CA TRP A 344 0.20 12.59 -26.79
C TRP A 344 -0.43 11.23 -27.15
N PHE A 345 -0.25 10.18 -26.34
CA PHE A 345 -0.94 8.90 -26.58
C PHE A 345 -2.46 9.04 -26.57
N HIS A 346 -3.00 9.78 -25.59
CA HIS A 346 -4.44 10.03 -25.48
C HIS A 346 -4.98 10.75 -26.72
N GLU A 347 -4.32 11.81 -27.15
CA GLU A 347 -4.71 12.63 -28.32
C GLU A 347 -4.54 11.91 -29.66
N ASN A 348 -3.69 10.88 -29.73
CA ASN A 348 -3.35 10.17 -30.97
C ASN A 348 -3.98 8.77 -31.04
N GLY A 349 -5.10 8.55 -30.34
CA GLY A 349 -5.96 7.38 -30.55
C GLY A 349 -5.74 6.22 -29.58
N VAL A 350 -4.95 6.39 -28.52
CA VAL A 350 -4.89 5.42 -27.41
C VAL A 350 -5.30 6.11 -26.11
N PRO A 351 -6.61 6.12 -25.78
CA PRO A 351 -7.11 6.85 -24.61
C PRO A 351 -6.43 6.42 -23.31
N GLN A 352 -5.79 7.37 -22.64
CA GLN A 352 -5.13 7.20 -21.34
C GLN A 352 -6.01 7.58 -20.15
N VAL A 353 -7.01 8.46 -20.34
CA VAL A 353 -7.94 8.91 -19.30
C VAL A 353 -9.34 8.87 -19.89
N ARG A 354 -10.33 8.55 -19.07
CA ARG A 354 -11.74 8.48 -19.47
C ARG A 354 -12.67 8.82 -18.31
N GLN A 355 -13.89 9.20 -18.64
CA GLN A 355 -14.98 9.44 -17.71
C GLN A 355 -15.96 8.26 -17.73
N ARG A 356 -16.55 7.90 -16.58
CA ARG A 356 -17.35 6.67 -16.41
C ARG A 356 -18.73 6.70 -17.08
N GLY A 357 -19.13 7.83 -17.67
CA GLY A 357 -20.38 8.05 -18.40
C GLY A 357 -20.51 7.34 -19.75
N GLN A 358 -19.46 6.68 -20.25
CA GLN A 358 -19.57 5.70 -21.34
C GLN A 358 -19.88 4.31 -20.76
N ASN A 359 -21.16 4.06 -20.47
CA ASN A 359 -21.76 2.83 -19.92
C ASN A 359 -21.14 2.27 -18.62
N ASN A 360 -21.74 2.67 -17.48
CA ASN A 360 -22.23 1.82 -16.37
C ASN A 360 -22.05 2.53 -14.99
N GLN A 361 -23.16 3.03 -14.45
CA GLN A 361 -23.20 3.81 -13.19
C GLN A 361 -23.31 2.98 -11.89
N GLU A 362 -23.41 1.65 -11.89
CA GLU A 362 -23.84 0.93 -10.67
C GLU A 362 -22.72 0.43 -9.71
N ILE A 363 -21.43 0.61 -10.02
CA ILE A 363 -20.34 -0.06 -9.24
C ILE A 363 -19.68 0.87 -8.20
N HIS A 364 -19.95 2.18 -8.30
CA HIS A 364 -19.46 3.31 -7.50
C HIS A 364 -19.60 3.22 -5.97
N LYS A 365 -20.86 3.27 -5.55
CA LYS A 365 -21.26 3.69 -4.19
C LYS A 365 -21.15 2.59 -3.14
N SER A 366 -21.02 1.32 -3.53
CA SER A 366 -20.79 0.21 -2.59
C SER A 366 -19.32 0.07 -2.16
N ARG A 367 -18.36 0.36 -3.04
CA ARG A 367 -16.94 -0.01 -2.82
C ARG A 367 -16.20 0.89 -1.84
N PHE A 368 -16.53 2.18 -1.75
CA PHE A 368 -15.85 3.10 -0.82
C PHE A 368 -16.31 2.91 0.63
N VAL A 369 -17.60 2.60 0.84
CA VAL A 369 -18.17 2.27 2.16
C VAL A 369 -17.68 0.89 2.64
N GLU A 370 -17.50 -0.07 1.73
CA GLU A 370 -16.90 -1.38 2.05
C GLU A 370 -15.40 -1.32 2.37
N MET A 371 -14.64 -0.40 1.77
CA MET A 371 -13.22 -0.21 2.12
C MET A 371 -13.04 0.31 3.56
N GLY A 372 -13.93 1.19 4.01
CA GLY A 372 -13.98 1.63 5.41
C GLY A 372 -14.27 0.46 6.36
N SER A 373 -15.12 -0.49 5.96
CA SER A 373 -15.48 -1.67 6.75
C SER A 373 -14.51 -2.85 6.63
N LEU A 374 -13.51 -2.81 5.74
CA LEU A 374 -12.38 -3.74 5.73
C LEU A 374 -11.18 -3.22 6.52
N LEU A 375 -10.97 -1.90 6.56
CA LEU A 375 -10.01 -1.29 7.48
C LEU A 375 -10.53 -1.31 8.93
N ASN A 376 -11.86 -1.29 9.12
CA ASN A 376 -12.56 -1.65 10.35
C ASN A 376 -13.32 -2.96 10.18
N PRO A 377 -12.70 -4.15 10.31
CA PRO A 377 -13.43 -5.40 10.19
C PRO A 377 -14.47 -5.47 11.30
N THR A 378 -15.70 -5.17 10.92
CA THR A 378 -16.96 -5.65 11.49
C THR A 378 -16.87 -6.14 12.93
N ALA A 379 -17.32 -5.27 13.83
CA ALA A 379 -17.74 -5.53 15.21
C ALA A 379 -18.87 -6.60 15.36
N ARG A 380 -19.12 -7.46 14.34
CA ARG A 380 -20.20 -8.44 14.33
C ARG A 380 -19.77 -9.88 14.64
N SER A 381 -18.50 -10.27 14.48
CA SER A 381 -18.07 -11.64 14.84
C SER A 381 -17.40 -11.76 16.21
N TRP A 382 -17.32 -10.66 16.98
CA TRP A 382 -16.55 -10.59 18.24
C TRP A 382 -17.41 -10.27 19.47
N ARG A 383 -18.74 -10.37 19.38
CA ARG A 383 -19.61 -10.28 20.56
C ARG A 383 -19.83 -11.62 21.27
N ASP A 384 -19.32 -12.71 20.71
CA ASP A 384 -19.48 -14.08 21.23
C ASP A 384 -18.17 -14.71 21.75
N GLU A 385 -17.11 -13.90 21.96
CA GLU A 385 -15.90 -14.23 22.74
C GLU A 385 -15.56 -13.09 23.69
#